data_AF-A0AAU0F178-F1
#
_entry.id   AF-A0AAU0F178-F1
#
_cell.length_a   1.000
_cell.length_b   1.000
_cell.length_c   1.000
_cell.angle_alpha   90.00
_cell.angle_beta   90.00
_cell.angle_gamma   90.00
#
_symmetry.space_group_name_H-M   'P 1'
#
loop_
_entity.id
_entity.type
_entity.pdbx_description
1 polymer ?
#
loop_
_entity_poly.entity_id
_entity_poly.type
_entity_poly.pdbx_seq_one_letter_code
_entity_poly.pdbx_strand_id
1 'polypeptide(L)'
;MRKKILFISSWYPSKVDPTNGNFVQRHAEVVALKNDVEVLHAVGCTTQKEPYIMEKTEVNGITTTIVYYKATALPALNFISDGGAYQKGWRGIKPSRLGAR
;
A
#
# COMPACT_ATOMS: atom_id res chain seq x y z
N MET A 1 10.23 22.56 7.76
CA MET A 1 10.73 21.45 6.92
C MET A 1 9.61 20.42 6.76
N ARG A 2 9.31 19.98 5.54
CA ARG A 2 8.35 18.89 5.28
C ARG A 2 9.00 17.55 5.65
N LYS A 3 8.27 16.63 6.28
CA LYS A 3 8.76 15.26 6.56
C LYS A 3 8.34 14.31 5.45
N LYS A 4 9.14 13.28 5.20
CA LYS A 4 8.76 12.14 4.34
C LYS A 4 8.12 11.07 5.22
N ILE A 5 6.86 10.73 4.95
CA ILE A 5 6.05 9.83 5.78
C ILE A 5 5.50 8.72 4.89
N LEU A 6 5.71 7.47 5.29
CA LEU A 6 5.10 6.30 4.66
C LEU A 6 3.97 5.78 5.53
N PHE A 7 2.76 5.78 4.99
CA PHE A 7 1.59 5.12 5.59
C PHE A 7 1.59 3.65 5.22
N ILE A 8 1.59 2.77 6.22
CA ILE A 8 1.44 1.33 6.05
C ILE A 8 0.18 0.93 6.81
N SER A 9 -0.80 0.39 6.10
CA SER A 9 -2.09 0.01 6.69
C SER A 9 -2.63 -1.26 6.01
N SER A 10 -3.13 -2.21 6.80
CA SER A 10 -3.87 -3.38 6.32
C SER A 10 -5.30 -3.07 5.85
N TRP A 11 -5.73 -1.82 5.99
CA TRP A 11 -7.09 -1.34 5.79
C TRP A 11 -6.98 0.02 5.09
N TYR A 12 -7.08 -0.04 3.76
CA TYR A 12 -6.98 1.09 2.85
C TYR A 12 -7.80 0.76 1.59
N PRO A 13 -8.39 1.76 0.89
CA PRO A 13 -9.17 1.50 -0.30
C PRO A 13 -8.39 0.77 -1.39
N SER A 14 -8.99 -0.25 -1.99
CA SER A 14 -8.40 -1.03 -3.09
C SER A 14 -9.46 -1.49 -4.08
N LYS A 15 -9.06 -2.15 -5.17
CA LYS A 15 -10.01 -2.77 -6.10
C LYS A 15 -10.82 -3.92 -5.48
N VAL A 16 -10.32 -4.53 -4.40
CA VAL A 16 -11.01 -5.63 -3.70
C VAL A 16 -12.10 -5.06 -2.80
N ASP A 17 -11.80 -3.98 -2.08
CA ASP A 17 -12.76 -3.23 -1.27
C ASP A 17 -12.50 -1.72 -1.40
N PRO A 18 -13.29 -1.01 -2.23
CA PRO A 18 -13.09 0.42 -2.48
C PRO A 18 -13.37 1.33 -1.29
N THR A 19 -14.01 0.82 -0.23
CA THR A 19 -14.44 1.64 0.92
C THR A 19 -13.73 1.30 2.23
N ASN A 20 -13.04 0.15 2.28
CA ASN A 20 -12.27 -0.27 3.44
C ASN A 20 -11.21 0.76 3.83
N GLY A 21 -11.19 1.17 5.10
CA GLY A 21 -10.17 2.08 5.59
C GLY A 21 -10.19 3.47 4.96
N ASN A 22 -11.34 3.94 4.43
CA ASN A 22 -11.46 5.27 3.81
C ASN A 22 -11.07 6.44 4.75
N PHE A 23 -11.07 6.24 6.06
CA PHE A 23 -10.59 7.20 7.04
C PHE A 23 -9.04 7.26 7.06
N VAL A 24 -8.35 6.17 6.76
CA VAL A 24 -6.87 6.13 6.63
C VAL A 24 -6.45 6.95 5.41
N GLN A 25 -7.15 6.82 4.30
CA GLN A 25 -6.94 7.67 3.12
C GLN A 25 -7.11 9.14 3.48
N ARG A 26 -8.23 9.53 4.10
CA ARG A 26 -8.47 10.91 4.53
C ARG A 26 -7.42 11.41 5.52
N HIS A 27 -6.94 10.55 6.40
CA HIS A 27 -5.88 10.89 7.33
C HIS A 27 -4.55 11.14 6.59
N ALA A 28 -4.20 10.29 5.62
CA ALA A 28 -3.03 10.50 4.77
C ALA A 28 -3.13 11.83 3.98
N GLU A 29 -4.31 12.17 3.45
CA GLU A 29 -4.61 13.44 2.77
C GLU A 29 -4.39 14.65 3.67
N VAL A 30 -4.90 14.62 4.91
CA VAL A 30 -4.69 15.70 5.87
C VAL A 30 -3.21 15.84 6.24
N VAL A 31 -2.49 14.73 6.42
CA VAL A 31 -1.05 14.76 6.73
C VAL A 31 -0.23 15.30 5.54
N ALA A 32 -0.65 15.02 4.31
CA ALA A 32 -0.02 15.47 3.08
C ALA A 32 -0.08 16.99 2.87
N LEU A 33 -1.03 17.69 3.52
CA LEU A 33 -1.10 19.16 3.48
C LEU A 33 0.18 19.82 4.02
N LYS A 34 0.90 19.16 4.93
CA LYS A 34 2.11 19.69 5.58
C LYS A 34 3.36 18.83 5.38
N ASN A 35 3.24 17.66 4.76
CA ASN A 35 4.31 16.66 4.64
C ASN A 35 4.27 15.95 3.28
N ASP A 36 5.35 15.26 2.93
CA ASP A 36 5.39 14.38 1.77
C ASP A 36 4.95 12.99 2.20
N VAL A 37 3.78 12.55 1.74
CA VAL A 37 3.15 11.29 2.16
C VAL A 37 3.11 10.32 0.98
N GLU A 38 3.49 9.07 1.24
CA GLU A 38 3.21 7.94 0.36
C GLU A 38 2.43 6.87 1.14
N VAL A 39 1.69 6.03 0.44
CA VAL A 39 0.93 4.92 1.02
C VAL A 39 1.44 3.60 0.45
N LEU A 40 1.60 2.60 1.33
CA LEU A 40 1.81 1.20 0.98
C LEU A 40 0.72 0.35 1.63
N HIS A 41 -0.02 -0.38 0.82
CA HIS A 41 -1.05 -1.31 1.25
C HIS A 41 -0.85 -2.67 0.61
N ALA A 42 -1.12 -3.74 1.33
CA ALA A 42 -1.20 -5.09 0.78
C ALA A 42 -2.59 -5.67 1.02
N VAL A 43 -3.13 -6.36 0.01
CA VAL A 43 -4.47 -6.95 0.09
C VAL A 43 -4.53 -8.28 -0.64
N GLY A 44 -5.19 -9.25 -0.01
CA GLY A 44 -5.43 -10.55 -0.61
C GLY A 44 -6.53 -10.46 -1.67
N CYS A 45 -6.29 -11.05 -2.84
CA CYS A 45 -7.26 -11.14 -3.93
C CYS A 45 -7.46 -12.61 -4.32
N THR A 46 -8.68 -13.13 -4.14
CA THR A 46 -9.01 -14.54 -4.42
C THR A 46 -9.11 -14.84 -5.91
N THR A 47 -9.42 -13.84 -6.73
CA THR A 47 -9.52 -13.97 -8.19
C THR A 47 -8.16 -13.82 -8.89
N GLN A 48 -7.10 -13.51 -8.14
CA GLN A 48 -5.78 -13.28 -8.69
C GLN A 48 -5.05 -14.59 -9.04
N LYS A 49 -4.43 -14.61 -10.23
CA LYS A 49 -3.65 -15.76 -10.70
C LYS A 49 -2.18 -15.67 -10.28
N GLU A 50 -1.59 -14.49 -10.42
CA GLU A 50 -0.18 -14.23 -10.10
C GLU A 50 0.07 -14.15 -8.58
N PRO A 51 1.24 -14.58 -8.08
CA PRO A 51 1.54 -14.51 -6.65
C PRO A 51 1.44 -13.08 -6.09
N TYR A 52 1.91 -12.09 -6.86
CA TYR A 52 1.89 -10.67 -6.51
C TYR A 52 1.65 -9.80 -7.74
N ILE A 53 0.80 -8.78 -7.61
CA ILE A 53 0.63 -7.71 -8.59
C ILE A 53 0.81 -6.39 -7.83
N MET A 54 1.72 -5.54 -8.30
CA MET A 54 1.92 -4.22 -7.73
C MET A 54 1.25 -3.18 -8.61
N GLU A 55 0.42 -2.35 -8.00
CA GLU A 55 -0.22 -1.21 -8.62
C GLU A 55 0.24 0.06 -7.93
N LYS A 56 0.68 1.04 -8.72
CA LYS A 56 1.06 2.35 -8.23
C LYS A 56 0.15 3.38 -8.88
N THR A 57 -0.56 4.13 -8.05
CA THR A 57 -1.50 5.18 -8.48
C THR A 57 -1.20 6.46 -7.72
N GLU A 58 -1.68 7.58 -8.25
CA GLU A 58 -1.68 8.85 -7.55
C GLU A 58 -3.13 9.21 -7.24
N VAL A 59 -3.46 9.36 -5.96
CA VAL A 59 -4.81 9.70 -5.49
C VAL A 59 -4.69 10.95 -4.66
N ASN A 60 -5.34 12.04 -5.09
CA ASN A 60 -5.31 13.34 -4.40
C ASN A 60 -3.88 13.84 -4.09
N GLY A 61 -2.95 13.64 -5.02
CA GLY A 61 -1.54 14.04 -4.87
C GLY A 61 -0.70 13.11 -3.98
N ILE A 62 -1.25 11.98 -3.56
CA ILE A 62 -0.56 10.96 -2.74
C ILE A 62 -0.24 9.76 -3.62
N THR A 63 1.05 9.44 -3.71
CA THR A 63 1.48 8.19 -4.33
C THR A 63 1.04 7.01 -3.45
N THR A 64 0.17 6.17 -3.99
CA THR A 64 -0.36 4.97 -3.34
C THR A 64 0.13 3.73 -4.07
N THR A 65 0.86 2.88 -3.36
CA THR A 65 1.30 1.57 -3.85
C THR A 65 0.46 0.50 -3.18
N ILE A 66 -0.29 -0.27 -3.97
CA ILE A 66 -1.06 -1.42 -3.50
C ILE A 66 -0.42 -2.68 -4.06
N VAL A 67 -0.12 -3.64 -3.19
CA VAL A 67 0.39 -4.96 -3.58
C VAL A 67 -0.71 -5.99 -3.35
N TYR A 68 -1.31 -6.46 -4.44
CA TYR A 68 -2.28 -7.53 -4.40
C TYR A 68 -1.54 -8.86 -4.36
N TYR A 69 -1.80 -9.70 -3.36
CA TYR A 69 -1.28 -11.07 -3.32
C TYR A 69 -2.38 -12.09 -3.56
N LYS A 70 -2.00 -13.25 -4.08
CA LYS A 70 -2.93 -14.36 -4.28
C LYS A 70 -3.43 -14.88 -2.93
N ALA A 71 -4.68 -14.63 -2.61
CA ALA A 71 -5.29 -15.15 -1.38
C ALA A 71 -5.58 -16.66 -1.52
N THR A 72 -5.38 -17.39 -0.44
CA THR A 72 -5.63 -18.83 -0.34
C THR A 72 -6.59 -19.13 0.81
N ALA A 73 -7.08 -20.37 0.89
CA ALA A 73 -7.95 -20.80 2.00
C ALA A 73 -7.19 -20.96 3.33
N LEU A 74 -5.85 -20.98 3.32
CA LEU A 74 -5.03 -21.23 4.51
C LEU A 74 -4.56 -19.90 5.14
N PRO A 75 -5.01 -19.54 6.36
CA PRO A 75 -4.69 -18.24 6.97
C PRO A 75 -3.19 -18.01 7.18
N ALA A 76 -2.44 -19.06 7.55
CA ALA A 76 -0.99 -18.96 7.75
C ALA A 76 -0.23 -18.64 6.44
N LEU A 77 -0.67 -19.22 5.32
CA LEU A 77 -0.09 -18.91 4.01
C LEU A 77 -0.40 -17.45 3.62
N ASN A 78 -1.63 -16.99 3.89
CA ASN A 78 -2.00 -15.60 3.61
C ASN A 78 -1.16 -14.61 4.43
N PHE A 79 -0.84 -14.93 5.69
CA PHE A 79 0.04 -14.10 6.52
C PHE A 79 1.47 -14.01 5.96
N ILE A 80 2.01 -15.14 5.45
CA ILE A 80 3.32 -15.15 4.78
C ILE A 80 3.26 -14.35 3.49
N SER A 81 2.21 -14.52 2.68
CA SER A 81 2.01 -13.76 1.44
C SER A 81 1.86 -12.26 1.71
N ASP A 82 1.11 -11.87 2.73
CA ASP A 82 0.93 -10.47 3.14
C ASP A 82 2.26 -9.82 3.54
N GLY A 83 3.06 -10.51 4.38
CA GLY A 83 4.41 -10.05 4.72
C GLY A 83 5.33 -9.92 3.49
N GLY A 84 5.26 -10.88 2.57
CA GLY A 84 5.98 -10.84 1.30
C GLY A 84 5.53 -9.68 0.38
N ALA A 85 4.24 -9.35 0.40
CA ALA A 85 3.66 -8.24 -0.35
C ALA A 85 4.21 -6.89 0.15
N TYR A 86 4.22 -6.67 1.47
CA TYR A 86 4.81 -5.47 2.06
C TYR A 86 6.31 -5.35 1.77
N GLN A 87 7.07 -6.45 1.86
CA GLN A 87 8.49 -6.45 1.55
C GLN A 87 8.74 -6.06 0.08
N LYS A 88 7.94 -6.58 -0.86
CA LYS A 88 8.02 -6.24 -2.29
C LYS A 88 7.64 -4.78 -2.52
N GLY A 89 6.56 -4.30 -1.93
CA GLY A 89 6.12 -2.90 -2.02
C GLY A 89 7.17 -1.93 -1.51
N TRP A 90 7.76 -2.20 -0.34
CA TRP A 90 8.83 -1.38 0.23
C TRP A 90 10.07 -1.32 -0.67
N ARG A 91 10.46 -2.45 -1.27
CA ARG A 91 11.56 -2.49 -2.26
C ARG A 91 11.24 -1.68 -3.52
N GLY A 92 9.98 -1.62 -3.94
CA GLY A 92 9.51 -0.81 -5.06
C GLY A 92 9.44 0.70 -4.78
N ILE A 93 9.29 1.11 -3.52
CA ILE A 93 9.28 2.51 -3.07
C ILE A 93 10.71 3.06 -2.93
N LYS A 94 11.63 2.24 -2.40
CA LYS A 94 13.04 2.61 -2.17
C LYS A 94 13.83 3.20 -3.36
N PRO A 95 13.55 2.95 -4.66
CA PRO A 95 14.48 3.36 -5.71
C PRO A 95 14.47 4.86 -6.05
N SER A 96 13.53 5.71 -5.58
CA SER A 96 13.41 7.05 -6.19
C SER A 96 13.22 8.28 -5.28
N ARG A 97 12.73 8.20 -4.04
CA ARG A 97 12.30 9.46 -3.34
C ARG A 97 12.60 9.59 -1.86
N LEU A 98 12.79 8.51 -1.11
CA LEU A 98 13.00 8.61 0.34
C LEU A 98 14.46 8.89 0.77
N GLY A 99 15.43 8.68 -0.13
CA GLY A 99 16.87 8.76 0.17
C GLY A 99 17.65 9.92 -0.47
N ALA A 100 17.05 10.69 -1.38
CA ALA A 100 17.70 11.89 -1.91
C ALA A 100 17.63 12.99 -0.84
N ARG A 101 18.78 13.24 -0.21
CA ARG A 101 19.14 14.49 0.46
C ARG A 101 19.55 15.49 -0.60
#